data_AF-A0A933LZE3-F1
#
_entry.id   AF-A0A933LZE3-F1
#
_cell.length_a   1.000
_cell.length_b   1.000
_cell.length_c   1.000
_cell.angle_alpha   90.00
_cell.angle_beta   90.00
_cell.angle_gamma   90.00
#
_symmetry.space_group_name_H-M   'P 1'
#
loop_
_entity.id
_entity.type
_entity.pdbx_description
1 polymer ?
#
loop_
_entity_poly.entity_id
_entity_poly.type
_entity_poly.pdbx_seq_one_letter_code
_entity_poly.pdbx_strand_id
1 'polypeptide(L)'
;MDIVQTRLGWIDPRLMAVIEKYLKKIPAVNAEIEKEYDSIMGELDGSLKPYRDSFPAFAQIPQAGIGREEIIGEMEAMREKEESRWKDGFVSGAVYHGDEEHIRFLNRVYALNSQSNPLHSDLWPSTTKFEAEIVSMTATMLGAARASDPICGTLSSGGTESILLAMKTYRDRARDQKGITRPEMIAPITAHAAFEKAAQYFNIKMVRVPVDANFRADVAATRKAINGNTVVI
;
A
#
# COMPACT_ATOMS: atom_id res chain seq x y z
N MET A 1 -25.97 -1.31 5.30
CA MET A 1 -25.50 -1.86 4.01
C MET A 1 -26.06 -3.25 3.66
N ASP A 2 -26.72 -4.00 4.56
CA ASP A 2 -27.16 -5.37 4.28
C ASP A 2 -28.30 -5.53 3.26
N ILE A 3 -29.26 -4.58 3.18
CA ILE A 3 -30.46 -4.75 2.32
C ILE A 3 -30.12 -4.72 0.81
N VAL A 4 -29.07 -3.99 0.43
CA VAL A 4 -28.67 -3.83 -0.99
C VAL A 4 -27.91 -5.06 -1.47
N GLN A 5 -27.03 -5.64 -0.65
CA GLN A 5 -26.24 -6.81 -1.01
C GLN A 5 -27.11 -8.09 -1.12
N THR A 6 -28.12 -8.27 -0.25
CA THR A 6 -28.95 -9.47 -0.28
C THR A 6 -29.99 -9.47 -1.40
N ARG A 7 -30.39 -8.31 -1.95
CA ARG A 7 -31.44 -8.22 -3.00
C ARG A 7 -30.93 -7.96 -4.42
N LEU A 8 -29.69 -7.48 -4.60
CA LEU A 8 -29.16 -7.04 -5.90
C LEU A 8 -27.91 -7.81 -6.38
N GLY A 9 -27.53 -8.90 -5.71
CA GLY A 9 -26.36 -9.73 -6.06
C GLY A 9 -26.41 -10.43 -7.44
N TRP A 10 -27.50 -10.26 -8.20
CA TRP A 10 -27.71 -10.78 -9.55
C TRP A 10 -27.46 -9.73 -10.64
N ILE A 11 -27.23 -8.47 -10.27
CA ILE A 11 -26.96 -7.38 -11.23
C ILE A 11 -25.44 -7.26 -11.47
N ASP A 12 -25.05 -7.08 -12.74
CA ASP A 12 -23.65 -6.89 -13.13
C ASP A 12 -23.01 -5.74 -12.30
N PRO A 13 -21.86 -5.97 -11.64
CA PRO A 13 -21.18 -4.97 -10.83
C PRO A 13 -20.89 -3.64 -11.55
N ARG A 14 -20.69 -3.67 -12.88
CA ARG A 14 -20.51 -2.46 -13.70
C ARG A 14 -21.81 -1.69 -13.85
N LEU A 15 -22.93 -2.38 -14.01
CA LEU A 15 -24.25 -1.77 -14.07
C LEU A 15 -24.61 -1.15 -12.71
N MET A 16 -24.29 -1.84 -11.61
CA MET A 16 -24.46 -1.31 -10.26
C MET A 16 -23.62 -0.06 -10.00
N ALA A 17 -22.34 -0.04 -10.43
CA ALA A 17 -21.50 1.16 -10.30
C ALA A 17 -22.05 2.37 -11.10
N VAL A 18 -22.64 2.11 -12.27
CA VAL A 18 -23.31 3.14 -13.06
C VAL A 18 -24.59 3.62 -12.36
N ILE A 19 -25.45 2.70 -11.90
CA ILE A 19 -26.68 3.01 -11.17
C ILE A 19 -26.37 3.80 -9.90
N GLU A 20 -25.39 3.38 -9.12
CA GLU A 20 -24.94 4.07 -7.91
C GLU A 20 -24.46 5.50 -8.21
N LYS A 21 -23.69 5.69 -9.30
CA LYS A 21 -23.25 7.01 -9.75
C LYS A 21 -24.42 7.93 -10.10
N TYR A 22 -25.54 7.39 -10.62
CA TYR A 22 -26.74 8.17 -10.91
C TYR A 22 -27.63 8.37 -9.68
N LEU A 23 -27.75 7.38 -8.80
CA LEU A 23 -28.48 7.49 -7.53
C LEU A 23 -27.86 8.54 -6.61
N LYS A 24 -26.52 8.63 -6.56
CA LYS A 24 -25.79 9.68 -5.83
C LYS A 24 -26.06 11.10 -6.33
N LYS A 25 -26.64 11.27 -7.54
CA LYS A 25 -27.07 12.58 -8.04
C LYS A 25 -28.46 13.01 -7.54
N ILE A 26 -29.21 12.11 -6.91
CA ILE A 26 -30.52 12.43 -6.33
C ILE A 26 -30.25 13.14 -4.99
N PRO A 27 -30.71 14.40 -4.81
CA PRO A 27 -30.39 15.18 -3.62
C PRO A 27 -30.77 14.49 -2.30
N ALA A 28 -31.92 13.80 -2.24
CA ALA A 28 -32.36 13.07 -1.05
C ALA A 28 -31.46 11.87 -0.72
N VAL A 29 -30.97 11.15 -1.73
CA VAL A 29 -30.05 10.02 -1.54
C VAL A 29 -28.68 10.53 -1.12
N ASN A 30 -28.19 11.61 -1.74
CA ASN A 30 -26.92 12.21 -1.35
C ASN A 30 -26.98 12.77 0.08
N ALA A 31 -28.09 13.41 0.47
CA ALA A 31 -28.27 13.92 1.83
C ALA A 31 -28.29 12.80 2.87
N GLU A 32 -28.90 11.65 2.59
CA GLU A 32 -28.86 10.50 3.51
C GLU A 32 -27.45 9.88 3.57
N ILE A 33 -26.73 9.80 2.45
CA ILE A 33 -25.32 9.36 2.41
C ILE A 33 -24.43 10.31 3.21
N GLU A 34 -24.57 11.63 3.03
CA GLU A 34 -23.83 12.64 3.78
C GLU A 34 -24.13 12.55 5.27
N LYS A 35 -25.38 12.32 5.66
CA LYS A 35 -25.77 12.12 7.05
C LYS A 35 -25.17 10.86 7.66
N GLU A 36 -25.17 9.73 6.95
CA GLU A 36 -24.48 8.52 7.41
C GLU A 36 -22.97 8.76 7.52
N TYR A 37 -22.37 9.45 6.54
CA TYR A 37 -20.96 9.80 6.53
C TYR A 37 -20.58 10.70 7.71
N ASP A 38 -21.36 11.74 7.97
CA ASP A 38 -21.16 12.66 9.08
C ASP A 38 -21.35 11.97 10.43
N SER A 39 -22.28 11.03 10.55
CA SER A 39 -22.45 10.20 11.74
C SER A 39 -21.20 9.34 11.98
N ILE A 40 -20.72 8.64 10.95
CA ILE A 40 -19.51 7.81 11.03
C ILE A 40 -18.29 8.67 11.36
N MET A 41 -18.15 9.82 10.69
CA MET A 41 -17.05 10.76 10.94
C MET A 41 -17.13 11.36 12.35
N GLY A 42 -18.33 11.64 12.86
CA GLY A 42 -18.56 12.11 14.22
C GLY A 42 -18.15 11.09 15.28
N GLU A 43 -18.50 9.81 15.08
CA GLU A 43 -18.06 8.70 15.95
C GLU A 43 -16.54 8.51 15.91
N LEU A 44 -15.91 8.75 14.76
CA LEU A 44 -14.48 8.60 14.57
C LEU A 44 -13.68 9.84 14.97
N ASP A 45 -14.31 11.00 15.14
CA ASP A 45 -13.63 12.30 15.20
C ASP A 45 -12.60 12.38 16.35
N GLY A 46 -12.98 11.88 17.54
CA GLY A 46 -12.07 11.81 18.69
C GLY A 46 -10.89 10.84 18.50
N SER A 47 -11.09 9.78 17.73
CA SER A 47 -10.03 8.81 17.42
C SER A 47 -9.10 9.29 16.28
N LEU A 48 -9.64 10.04 15.32
CA LEU A 48 -8.92 10.55 14.16
C LEU A 48 -8.17 11.84 14.46
N LYS A 49 -8.65 12.65 15.41
CA LYS A 49 -8.06 13.94 15.77
C LYS A 49 -7.87 14.07 17.29
N PRO A 50 -7.13 13.14 17.93
CA PRO A 50 -6.96 13.12 19.39
C PRO A 50 -6.17 14.33 19.92
N TYR A 51 -5.56 15.11 19.03
CA TYR A 51 -4.70 16.26 19.35
C TYR A 51 -5.37 17.61 19.15
N ARG A 52 -6.58 17.66 18.60
CA ARG A 52 -7.23 18.91 18.18
C ARG A 52 -7.28 19.98 19.29
N ASP A 53 -7.56 19.55 20.51
CA ASP A 53 -7.72 20.45 21.66
C ASP A 53 -6.47 20.48 22.57
N SER A 54 -5.42 19.72 22.22
CA SER A 54 -4.20 19.59 23.03
C SER A 54 -2.99 20.30 22.43
N PHE A 55 -2.98 20.53 21.11
CA PHE A 55 -1.85 21.14 20.41
C PHE A 55 -2.33 22.18 19.39
N PRO A 56 -1.52 23.21 19.09
CA PRO A 56 -1.86 24.19 18.06
C PRO A 56 -2.01 23.54 16.69
N ALA A 57 -3.08 23.90 15.97
CA ALA A 57 -3.27 23.51 14.58
C ALA A 57 -2.70 24.59 13.65
N PHE A 58 -1.74 24.23 12.80
CA PHE A 58 -1.13 25.14 11.84
C PHE A 58 -1.79 24.98 10.45
N ALA A 59 -2.76 25.85 10.14
CA ALA A 59 -3.38 25.91 8.81
C ALA A 59 -2.55 26.73 7.79
N GLN A 60 -1.54 27.45 8.28
CA GLN A 60 -0.62 28.30 7.52
C GLN A 60 0.77 28.22 8.14
N ILE A 61 1.80 28.54 7.36
CA ILE A 61 3.17 28.65 7.88
C ILE A 61 3.22 29.82 8.88
N PRO A 62 3.74 29.62 10.10
CA PRO A 62 3.90 30.69 11.08
C PRO A 62 4.74 31.86 10.55
N GLN A 63 4.35 33.10 10.88
CA GLN A 63 5.08 34.29 10.45
C GLN A 63 6.50 34.37 11.04
N ALA A 64 6.68 33.83 12.25
CA ALA A 64 7.98 33.67 12.90
C ALA A 64 8.26 32.18 13.11
N GLY A 65 9.52 31.77 12.96
CA GLY A 65 9.92 30.39 13.21
C GLY A 65 9.66 30.00 14.66
N ILE A 66 9.01 28.85 14.86
CA ILE A 66 8.80 28.25 16.18
C ILE A 66 10.15 27.73 16.70
N GLY A 67 10.36 27.80 18.02
CA GLY A 67 11.57 27.27 18.65
C GLY A 67 11.73 25.78 18.37
N ARG A 68 12.96 25.33 18.09
CA ARG A 68 13.22 23.90 17.82
C ARG A 68 12.81 23.01 18.99
N GLU A 69 13.13 23.42 20.22
CA GLU A 69 12.76 22.68 21.44
C GLU A 69 11.25 22.64 21.68
N GLU A 70 10.53 23.68 21.26
CA GLU A 70 9.07 23.72 21.34
C GLU A 70 8.45 22.68 20.38
N ILE A 71 8.93 22.64 19.13
CA ILE A 71 8.50 21.61 18.15
C ILE A 71 8.84 20.21 18.65
N ILE A 72 10.05 19.99 19.14
CA ILE A 72 10.49 18.68 19.65
C ILE A 72 9.63 18.26 20.84
N GLY A 73 9.38 19.17 21.80
CA GLY A 73 8.55 18.89 22.97
C GLY A 73 7.12 18.49 22.60
N GLU A 74 6.51 19.13 21.60
CA GLU A 74 5.19 18.72 21.09
C GLU A 74 5.23 17.31 20.48
N MET A 75 6.23 17.02 19.65
CA MET A 75 6.38 15.70 19.02
C MET A 75 6.64 14.58 20.04
N GLU A 76 7.43 14.85 21.08
CA GLU A 76 7.69 13.90 22.18
C GLU A 76 6.41 13.62 22.98
N ALA A 77 5.62 14.65 23.29
CA ALA A 77 4.35 14.49 24.00
C ALA A 77 3.30 13.69 23.19
N MET A 78 3.26 13.84 21.87
CA MET A 78 2.42 13.00 20.99
C MET A 78 2.91 11.56 20.99
N ARG A 79 4.22 11.36 20.81
CA ARG A 79 4.85 10.04 20.80
C ARG A 79 4.58 9.28 22.09
N GLU A 80 4.72 9.90 23.26
CA GLU A 80 4.45 9.26 24.56
C GLU A 80 3.02 8.71 24.65
N LYS A 81 2.03 9.44 24.11
CA LYS A 81 0.63 8.99 24.05
C LYS A 81 0.41 7.82 23.10
N GLU A 82 1.19 7.71 22.03
CA GLU A 82 1.05 6.69 20.98
C GLU A 82 1.81 5.39 21.28
N GLU A 83 2.93 5.49 22.01
CA GLU A 83 3.89 4.39 22.15
C GLU A 83 3.37 3.17 22.91
N SER A 84 2.66 3.39 24.01
CA SER A 84 2.24 2.31 24.93
C SER A 84 1.51 1.18 24.21
N ARG A 85 0.58 1.52 23.31
CA ARG A 85 -0.25 0.54 22.61
C ARG A 85 0.57 -0.48 21.81
N TRP A 86 1.57 -0.03 21.07
CA TRP A 86 2.38 -0.93 20.25
C TRP A 86 3.53 -1.56 21.05
N LYS A 87 4.11 -0.84 22.03
CA LYS A 87 5.15 -1.39 22.92
C LYS A 87 4.64 -2.54 23.77
N ASP A 88 3.41 -2.44 24.26
CA ASP A 88 2.78 -3.46 25.11
C ASP A 88 2.16 -4.61 24.29
N GLY A 89 2.33 -4.60 22.96
CA GLY A 89 1.89 -5.69 22.08
C GLY A 89 0.38 -5.71 21.77
N PHE A 90 -0.36 -4.63 22.02
CA PHE A 90 -1.80 -4.55 21.74
C PHE A 90 -2.13 -4.27 20.27
N VAL A 91 -1.14 -4.02 19.42
CA VAL A 91 -1.34 -3.68 18.00
C VAL A 91 -0.91 -4.85 17.13
N SER A 92 -1.86 -5.41 16.36
CA SER A 92 -1.57 -6.46 15.38
C SER A 92 -0.81 -5.88 14.18
N GLY A 93 0.32 -6.49 13.82
CA GLY A 93 1.18 -5.97 12.75
C GLY A 93 1.84 -4.65 13.14
N ALA A 94 1.72 -3.62 12.29
CA ALA A 94 2.22 -2.25 12.48
C ALA A 94 3.73 -2.10 12.80
N VAL A 95 4.17 -2.52 13.98
CA VAL A 95 5.57 -2.46 14.44
C VAL A 95 6.10 -3.90 14.57
N TYR A 96 7.06 -4.28 13.73
CA TYR A 96 7.52 -5.67 13.62
C TYR A 96 8.63 -6.08 14.59
N HIS A 97 9.43 -5.12 15.10
CA HIS A 97 10.53 -5.41 16.04
C HIS A 97 10.31 -4.79 17.43
N GLY A 98 10.21 -3.47 17.51
CA GLY A 98 9.82 -2.75 18.74
C GLY A 98 10.86 -2.63 19.85
N ASP A 99 11.91 -3.46 19.84
CA ASP A 99 13.03 -3.36 20.81
C ASP A 99 13.73 -1.98 20.80
N GLU A 100 14.02 -1.45 21.99
CA GLU A 100 14.54 -0.10 22.15
C GLU A 100 15.99 0.04 21.67
N GLU A 101 16.84 -0.96 21.91
CA GLU A 101 18.23 -0.93 21.45
C GLU A 101 18.29 -0.96 19.92
N HIS A 102 17.47 -1.81 19.30
CA HIS A 102 17.31 -1.88 17.86
C HIS A 102 16.82 -0.55 17.26
N ILE A 103 15.80 0.09 17.85
CA ILE A 103 15.30 1.39 17.41
C ILE A 103 16.40 2.45 17.55
N ARG A 104 17.12 2.50 18.66
CA ARG A 104 18.21 3.45 18.89
C ARG A 104 19.33 3.29 17.87
N PHE A 105 19.68 2.06 17.53
CA PHE A 105 20.63 1.75 16.47
C PHE A 105 20.16 2.30 15.11
N LEU A 106 18.92 2.01 14.69
CA LEU A 106 18.40 2.49 13.40
C LEU A 106 18.24 4.02 13.35
N ASN A 107 17.84 4.66 14.44
CA ASN A 107 17.79 6.13 14.54
C ASN A 107 19.17 6.75 14.31
N ARG A 108 20.23 6.12 14.84
CA ARG A 108 21.61 6.58 14.61
C ARG A 108 22.04 6.38 13.16
N VAL A 109 21.72 5.23 12.54
CA VAL A 109 21.97 4.98 11.12
C VAL A 109 21.29 6.04 10.25
N TYR A 110 20.01 6.32 10.51
CA TYR A 110 19.28 7.37 9.78
C TYR A 110 19.95 8.74 9.93
N ALA A 111 20.33 9.15 11.15
CA ALA A 111 20.96 10.45 11.37
C ALA A 111 22.27 10.61 10.56
N LEU A 112 23.08 9.55 10.48
CA LEU A 112 24.32 9.52 9.69
C LEU A 112 24.07 9.64 8.19
N ASN A 113 22.92 9.16 7.70
CA ASN A 113 22.57 9.11 6.29
C ASN A 113 21.47 10.11 5.87
N SER A 114 21.06 11.02 6.76
CA SER A 114 19.88 11.87 6.61
C SER A 114 19.89 12.78 5.37
N GLN A 115 21.07 13.11 4.84
CA GLN A 115 21.23 13.93 3.64
C GLN A 115 21.42 13.12 2.36
N SER A 116 21.51 11.79 2.47
CA SER A 116 21.75 10.94 1.30
C SER A 116 20.55 10.92 0.35
N ASN A 117 20.82 11.00 -0.94
CA ASN A 117 19.82 10.89 -2.00
C ASN A 117 20.34 9.96 -3.11
N PRO A 118 19.78 8.75 -3.27
CA PRO A 118 20.25 7.76 -4.26
C PRO A 118 20.21 8.24 -5.72
N LEU A 119 19.50 9.33 -6.03
CA LEU A 119 19.53 9.94 -7.36
C LEU A 119 20.92 10.45 -7.76
N HIS A 120 21.77 10.77 -6.78
CA HIS A 120 23.13 11.28 -7.01
C HIS A 120 24.17 10.29 -6.47
N SER A 121 24.32 9.17 -7.17
CA SER A 121 25.25 8.09 -6.79
C SER A 121 26.73 8.52 -6.78
N ASP A 122 27.06 9.60 -7.48
CA ASP A 122 28.38 10.24 -7.47
C ASP A 122 28.70 10.94 -6.14
N LEU A 123 27.67 11.48 -5.47
CA LEU A 123 27.81 12.13 -4.17
C LEU A 123 27.65 11.15 -3.01
N TRP A 124 26.77 10.15 -3.13
CA TRP A 124 26.50 9.15 -2.09
C TRP A 124 26.70 7.71 -2.58
N PRO A 125 27.94 7.33 -2.96
CA PRO A 125 28.24 5.97 -3.40
C PRO A 125 28.02 4.92 -2.30
N SER A 126 28.05 5.33 -1.03
CA SER A 126 27.70 4.49 0.11
C SER A 126 26.26 3.97 0.03
N THR A 127 25.30 4.82 -0.34
CA THR A 127 23.88 4.42 -0.43
C THR A 127 23.66 3.43 -1.57
N THR A 128 24.29 3.65 -2.73
CA THR A 128 24.24 2.69 -3.85
C THR A 128 24.82 1.33 -3.44
N LYS A 129 25.91 1.31 -2.66
CA LYS A 129 26.45 0.07 -2.10
C LYS A 129 25.44 -0.63 -1.20
N PHE A 130 24.79 0.09 -0.28
CA PHE A 130 23.80 -0.48 0.62
C PHE A 130 22.62 -1.10 -0.14
N GLU A 131 22.06 -0.39 -1.12
CA GLU A 131 20.96 -0.89 -1.94
C GLU A 131 21.34 -2.16 -2.71
N ALA A 132 22.52 -2.18 -3.33
CA ALA A 132 23.01 -3.34 -4.06
C ALA A 132 23.21 -4.56 -3.14
N GLU A 133 23.76 -4.36 -1.95
CA GLU A 133 23.97 -5.44 -0.98
C GLU A 133 22.64 -5.97 -0.41
N ILE A 134 21.66 -5.10 -0.12
CA ILE A 134 20.33 -5.52 0.33
C ILE A 134 19.65 -6.41 -0.72
N VAL A 135 19.70 -5.99 -2.00
CA VAL A 135 19.15 -6.78 -3.11
C VAL A 135 19.85 -8.13 -3.21
N SER A 136 21.19 -8.15 -3.17
CA SER A 136 21.99 -9.38 -3.26
C SER A 136 21.73 -10.35 -2.11
N MET A 137 21.69 -9.85 -0.87
CA MET A 137 21.41 -10.67 0.32
C MET A 137 19.99 -11.24 0.27
N THR A 138 19.01 -10.43 -0.12
CA THR A 138 17.60 -10.86 -0.21
C THR A 138 17.40 -11.87 -1.33
N ALA A 139 18.01 -11.67 -2.50
CA ALA A 139 17.99 -12.65 -3.58
C ALA A 139 18.61 -13.99 -3.14
N THR A 140 19.73 -13.94 -2.43
CA THR A 140 20.39 -15.14 -1.88
C THR A 140 19.49 -15.87 -0.89
N MET A 141 18.88 -15.13 0.05
CA MET A 141 17.91 -15.67 1.03
C MET A 141 16.72 -16.35 0.35
N LEU A 142 16.25 -15.80 -0.77
CA LEU A 142 15.14 -16.34 -1.56
C LEU A 142 15.57 -17.43 -2.58
N GLY A 143 16.80 -17.94 -2.47
CA GLY A 143 17.26 -19.10 -3.21
C GLY A 143 17.77 -18.81 -4.62
N ALA A 144 18.34 -17.63 -4.87
CA ALA A 144 18.92 -17.26 -6.17
C ALA A 144 19.88 -18.29 -6.77
N ALA A 145 20.61 -19.05 -5.94
CA ALA A 145 21.50 -20.13 -6.40
C ALA A 145 20.78 -21.30 -7.11
N ARG A 146 19.44 -21.39 -6.97
CA ARG A 146 18.60 -22.42 -7.62
C ARG A 146 17.94 -21.90 -8.90
N ALA A 147 18.08 -20.63 -9.23
CA ALA A 147 17.50 -20.05 -10.43
C ALA A 147 18.31 -20.45 -11.68
N SER A 148 17.63 -20.61 -12.81
CA SER A 148 18.27 -20.84 -14.12
C SER A 148 19.04 -19.63 -14.62
N ASP A 149 18.53 -18.44 -14.30
CA ASP A 149 19.04 -17.16 -14.77
C ASP A 149 19.53 -16.30 -13.59
N PRO A 150 20.47 -15.37 -13.83
CA PRO A 150 20.91 -14.43 -12.81
C PRO A 150 19.73 -13.63 -12.23
N ILE A 151 19.60 -13.65 -10.90
CA ILE A 151 18.60 -12.85 -10.20
C ILE A 151 19.12 -11.43 -9.98
N CYS A 152 18.29 -10.45 -10.30
CA CYS A 152 18.56 -9.03 -10.05
C CYS A 152 17.30 -8.35 -9.51
N GLY A 153 17.43 -7.11 -9.04
CA GLY A 153 16.32 -6.33 -8.51
C GLY A 153 16.73 -4.91 -8.12
N THR A 154 15.78 -4.19 -7.54
CA THR A 154 15.97 -2.84 -7.01
C THR A 154 15.32 -2.74 -5.63
N LEU A 155 15.81 -1.83 -4.79
CA LEU A 155 15.09 -1.44 -3.58
C LEU A 155 13.86 -0.59 -3.97
N SER A 156 12.81 -0.64 -3.18
CA SER A 156 11.60 0.17 -3.34
C SER A 156 11.18 0.76 -2.00
N SER A 157 10.26 1.72 -2.01
CA SER A 157 9.71 2.35 -0.79
C SER A 157 8.85 1.41 0.05
N GLY A 158 8.42 0.26 -0.48
CA GLY A 158 7.63 -0.72 0.24
C GLY A 158 6.87 -1.70 -0.66
N GLY A 159 6.12 -2.62 -0.06
CA GLY A 159 5.46 -3.73 -0.78
C GLY A 159 4.50 -3.28 -1.88
N THR A 160 3.81 -2.16 -1.70
CA THR A 160 2.92 -1.62 -2.75
C THR A 160 3.70 -1.20 -3.99
N GLU A 161 4.80 -0.47 -3.85
CA GLU A 161 5.63 -0.07 -5.00
C GLU A 161 6.24 -1.29 -5.69
N SER A 162 6.73 -2.28 -4.93
CA SER A 162 7.25 -3.52 -5.52
C SER A 162 6.22 -4.24 -6.39
N ILE A 163 4.96 -4.33 -5.95
CA ILE A 163 3.87 -4.91 -6.75
C ILE A 163 3.60 -4.06 -8.00
N LEU A 164 3.53 -2.72 -7.86
CA LEU A 164 3.31 -1.83 -9.00
C LEU A 164 4.42 -1.95 -10.05
N LEU A 165 5.68 -1.95 -9.64
CA LEU A 165 6.84 -2.11 -10.51
C LEU A 165 6.81 -3.46 -11.23
N ALA A 166 6.49 -4.55 -10.53
CA ALA A 166 6.36 -5.88 -11.13
C ALA A 166 5.25 -5.90 -12.19
N MET A 167 4.05 -5.40 -11.88
CA MET A 167 2.91 -5.39 -12.81
C MET A 167 3.20 -4.53 -14.05
N LYS A 168 3.78 -3.34 -13.87
CA LYS A 168 4.24 -2.51 -14.99
C LYS A 168 5.26 -3.24 -15.85
N THR A 169 6.21 -3.94 -15.24
CA THR A 169 7.26 -4.70 -15.93
C THR A 169 6.67 -5.83 -16.77
N TYR A 170 5.76 -6.65 -16.22
CA TYR A 170 5.08 -7.72 -16.97
C TYR A 170 4.26 -7.17 -18.14
N ARG A 171 3.54 -6.06 -17.92
CA ARG A 171 2.77 -5.36 -18.95
C ARG A 171 3.66 -4.90 -20.11
N ASP A 172 4.73 -4.18 -19.81
CA ASP A 172 5.62 -3.61 -20.82
C ASP A 172 6.34 -4.71 -21.59
N ARG A 173 6.84 -5.73 -20.88
CA ARG A 173 7.46 -6.91 -21.52
C ARG A 173 6.50 -7.63 -22.46
N ALA A 174 5.25 -7.83 -22.05
CA ALA A 174 4.24 -8.50 -22.87
C ALA A 174 3.84 -7.68 -24.11
N ARG A 175 3.77 -6.36 -23.99
CA ARG A 175 3.56 -5.47 -25.14
C ARG A 175 4.72 -5.59 -26.12
N ASP A 176 5.95 -5.48 -25.63
CA ASP A 176 7.13 -5.36 -26.49
C ASP A 176 7.54 -6.69 -27.12
N GLN A 177 7.39 -7.81 -26.40
CA GLN A 177 7.81 -9.15 -26.88
C GLN A 177 6.68 -9.97 -27.51
N LYS A 178 5.42 -9.72 -27.14
CA LYS A 178 4.27 -10.52 -27.58
C LYS A 178 3.18 -9.70 -28.28
N GLY A 179 3.32 -8.38 -28.38
CA GLY A 179 2.31 -7.51 -29.01
C GLY A 179 1.00 -7.40 -28.23
N ILE A 180 0.96 -7.77 -26.94
CA ILE A 180 -0.28 -7.74 -26.14
C ILE A 180 -0.64 -6.28 -25.82
N THR A 181 -1.75 -5.79 -26.37
CA THR A 181 -2.25 -4.41 -26.16
C THR A 181 -3.40 -4.32 -25.15
N ARG A 182 -4.00 -5.46 -24.78
CA ARG A 182 -5.08 -5.55 -23.78
C ARG A 182 -4.70 -6.51 -22.65
N PRO A 183 -3.70 -6.15 -21.83
CA PRO A 183 -3.08 -7.08 -20.88
C PRO A 183 -4.04 -7.51 -19.78
N GLU A 184 -3.96 -8.78 -19.40
CA GLU A 184 -4.69 -9.37 -18.27
C GLU A 184 -3.72 -9.91 -17.22
N MET A 185 -4.03 -9.70 -15.94
CA MET A 185 -3.36 -10.39 -14.82
C MET A 185 -4.37 -11.25 -14.08
N ILE A 186 -3.96 -12.45 -13.69
CA ILE A 186 -4.78 -13.36 -12.90
C ILE A 186 -4.28 -13.31 -11.47
N ALA A 187 -5.15 -13.20 -10.48
CA ALA A 187 -4.77 -13.23 -9.06
C ALA A 187 -5.91 -13.78 -8.21
N PRO A 188 -5.63 -14.47 -7.09
CA PRO A 188 -6.69 -14.92 -6.19
C PRO A 188 -7.44 -13.73 -5.56
N ILE A 189 -8.69 -13.94 -5.14
CA ILE A 189 -9.48 -12.91 -4.45
C ILE A 189 -8.84 -12.39 -3.15
N THR A 190 -7.87 -13.14 -2.59
CA THR A 190 -7.11 -12.78 -1.39
C THR A 190 -5.82 -12.01 -1.68
N ALA A 191 -5.49 -11.76 -2.96
CA ALA A 191 -4.31 -10.99 -3.32
C ALA A 191 -4.39 -9.55 -2.79
N HIS A 192 -3.24 -8.97 -2.45
CA HIS A 192 -3.15 -7.65 -1.87
C HIS A 192 -3.83 -6.57 -2.74
N ALA A 193 -4.51 -5.59 -2.13
CA ALA A 193 -5.24 -4.54 -2.85
C ALA A 193 -4.36 -3.71 -3.82
N ALA A 194 -3.04 -3.72 -3.63
CA ALA A 194 -2.09 -3.09 -4.56
C ALA A 194 -2.16 -3.65 -5.98
N PHE A 195 -2.59 -4.91 -6.19
CA PHE A 195 -2.84 -5.45 -7.53
C PHE A 195 -3.99 -4.69 -8.21
N GLU A 196 -5.07 -4.37 -7.50
CA GLU A 196 -6.17 -3.57 -8.06
C GLU A 196 -5.72 -2.16 -8.42
N LYS A 197 -4.90 -1.55 -7.55
CA LYS A 197 -4.25 -0.26 -7.83
C LYS A 197 -3.40 -0.35 -9.10
N ALA A 198 -2.61 -1.41 -9.27
CA ALA A 198 -1.82 -1.66 -10.47
C ALA A 198 -2.69 -1.81 -11.72
N ALA A 199 -3.80 -2.55 -11.62
CA ALA A 199 -4.77 -2.72 -12.69
C ALA A 199 -5.29 -1.37 -13.19
N GLN A 200 -5.69 -0.50 -12.27
CA GLN A 200 -6.22 0.83 -12.58
C GLN A 200 -5.13 1.75 -13.15
N TYR A 201 -3.96 1.84 -12.50
CA TYR A 201 -2.90 2.75 -12.90
C TYR A 201 -2.28 2.39 -14.24
N PHE A 202 -2.15 1.09 -14.51
CA PHE A 202 -1.43 0.61 -15.70
C PHE A 202 -2.35 0.03 -16.77
N ASN A 203 -3.67 0.14 -16.59
CA ASN A 203 -4.71 -0.36 -17.48
C ASN A 203 -4.53 -1.86 -17.79
N ILE A 204 -4.38 -2.66 -16.73
CA ILE A 204 -4.29 -4.12 -16.80
C ILE A 204 -5.63 -4.67 -16.29
N LYS A 205 -6.29 -5.53 -17.07
CA LYS A 205 -7.53 -6.16 -16.62
C LYS A 205 -7.19 -7.22 -15.56
N MET A 206 -7.70 -7.04 -14.35
CA MET A 206 -7.58 -8.04 -13.29
C MET A 206 -8.66 -9.12 -13.43
N VAL A 207 -8.24 -10.38 -13.48
CA VAL A 207 -9.12 -11.55 -13.42
C VAL A 207 -8.95 -12.21 -12.05
N ARG A 208 -9.98 -12.10 -11.20
CA ARG A 208 -9.94 -12.69 -9.87
C ARG A 208 -10.38 -14.15 -9.89
N VAL A 209 -9.62 -15.02 -9.23
CA VAL A 209 -9.92 -16.45 -9.10
C VAL A 209 -10.27 -16.81 -7.65
N PRO A 210 -11.13 -17.82 -7.41
CA PRO A 210 -11.51 -18.21 -6.07
C PRO A 210 -10.36 -18.83 -5.26
N VAL A 211 -10.61 -19.03 -3.98
CA VAL A 211 -9.76 -19.83 -3.08
C VAL A 211 -10.49 -21.11 -2.67
N ASP A 212 -9.73 -22.13 -2.31
CA ASP A 212 -10.24 -23.40 -1.78
C ASP A 212 -10.71 -23.27 -0.32
N ALA A 213 -11.17 -24.40 0.25
CA ALA A 213 -11.64 -24.47 1.63
C ALA A 213 -10.54 -24.15 2.68
N ASN A 214 -9.27 -24.15 2.29
CA ASN A 214 -8.12 -23.79 3.14
C ASN A 214 -7.62 -22.37 2.86
N PHE A 215 -8.42 -21.54 2.15
CA PHE A 215 -8.07 -20.17 1.75
C PHE A 215 -6.83 -20.09 0.84
N ARG A 216 -6.50 -21.16 0.10
CA ARG A 216 -5.42 -21.16 -0.90
C ARG A 216 -5.96 -20.90 -2.29
N ALA A 217 -5.16 -20.28 -3.16
CA ALA A 217 -5.55 -20.01 -4.54
C ALA A 217 -5.96 -21.29 -5.28
N ASP A 218 -7.12 -21.29 -5.95
CA ASP A 218 -7.55 -22.39 -6.78
C ASP A 218 -6.74 -22.43 -8.10
N VAL A 219 -5.79 -23.37 -8.17
CA VAL A 219 -4.90 -23.55 -9.33
C VAL A 219 -5.66 -24.04 -10.57
N ALA A 220 -6.74 -24.81 -10.40
CA ALA A 220 -7.54 -25.28 -11.52
C ALA A 220 -8.35 -24.12 -12.14
N ALA A 221 -8.95 -23.27 -11.31
CA ALA A 221 -9.61 -22.05 -11.76
C ALA A 221 -8.63 -21.07 -12.40
N THR A 222 -7.44 -20.94 -11.83
CA THR A 222 -6.33 -20.14 -12.39
C THR A 222 -5.98 -20.62 -13.80
N ARG A 223 -5.76 -21.93 -13.98
CA ARG A 223 -5.47 -22.53 -15.29
C ARG A 223 -6.56 -22.22 -16.32
N LYS A 224 -7.84 -22.31 -15.93
CA LYS A 224 -8.98 -22.04 -16.80
C LYS A 224 -9.10 -20.56 -17.22
N ALA A 225 -8.60 -19.64 -16.39
CA ALA A 225 -8.66 -18.20 -16.64
C ALA A 225 -7.58 -17.70 -17.62
N ILE A 226 -6.50 -18.48 -17.84
CA ILE A 226 -5.40 -18.11 -18.74
C ILE A 226 -5.90 -18.00 -20.18
N ASN A 227 -5.53 -16.91 -20.85
CA ASN A 227 -5.81 -16.68 -22.26
C ASN A 227 -4.63 -15.96 -22.95
N GLY A 228 -4.77 -15.64 -24.24
CA GLY A 228 -3.71 -15.02 -25.04
C GLY A 228 -3.28 -13.62 -24.58
N ASN A 229 -4.08 -12.95 -23.74
CA ASN A 229 -3.77 -11.64 -23.16
C ASN A 229 -3.17 -11.72 -21.76
N THR A 230 -3.08 -12.91 -21.14
CA THR A 230 -2.55 -13.06 -19.79
C THR A 230 -1.04 -12.79 -19.77
N VAL A 231 -0.62 -11.80 -18.98
CA VAL A 231 0.78 -11.36 -18.88
C VAL A 231 1.48 -11.85 -17.61
N VAL A 232 0.72 -12.15 -16.56
CA VAL A 232 1.19 -12.62 -15.25
C VAL A 232 0.06 -13.32 -14.47
N ILE A 233 0.44 -14.22 -13.57
CA ILE A 233 -0.41 -14.97 -12.62
C ILE A 233 0.12 -14.71 -11.21
#